data_AF-A0A8T6SRD0-F1
#
_entry.id   AF-A0A8T6SRD0-F1
#
_cell.length_a   1.000
_cell.length_b   1.000
_cell.length_c   1.000
_cell.angle_alpha   90.00
_cell.angle_beta   90.00
_cell.angle_gamma   90.00
#
_symmetry.space_group_name_H-M   'P 1'
#
loop_
_entity.id
_entity.type
_entity.pdbx_description
1 polymer ?
#
loop_
_entity_poly.entity_id
_entity_poly.type
_entity_poly.pdbx_seq_one_letter_code
_entity_poly.pdbx_strand_id
1 'polypeptide(L)' 'MTDFEKRVYSFIKERGEVLTSNMPPRMMGAVPNLKNMGLVKIYKKRLSPWTSKKRKFVRVTERKPIKNSH' A
#
# COMPACT_ATOMS: atom_id res chain seq x y z
N MET A 1 0.82 15.55 -6.69
CA MET A 1 1.59 14.73 -5.74
C MET A 1 2.66 15.60 -5.12
N THR A 2 2.65 15.74 -3.79
CA THR A 2 3.65 16.51 -3.02
C THR A 2 4.96 15.72 -2.86
N ASP A 3 6.06 16.38 -2.46
CA ASP A 3 7.33 15.68 -2.20
C ASP A 3 7.24 14.72 -1.01
N PHE A 4 6.39 15.03 -0.04
CA PHE A 4 6.07 14.11 1.04
C PHE A 4 5.35 12.84 0.52
N GLU A 5 4.34 13.01 -0.35
CA GLU A 5 3.64 11.89 -0.98
C GLU A 5 4.57 11.05 -1.86
N LYS A 6 5.50 11.68 -2.60
CA LYS A 6 6.54 10.97 -3.37
C LYS A 6 7.42 10.11 -2.45
N ARG A 7 7.83 10.65 -1.30
CA ARG A 7 8.64 9.94 -0.32
C ARG A 7 7.89 8.74 0.27
N VAL A 8 6.63 8.92 0.63
CA VAL A 8 5.77 7.84 1.16
C VAL A 8 5.55 6.76 0.09
N TYR A 9 5.27 7.17 -1.16
CA TYR A 9 5.14 6.24 -2.28
C TYR A 9 6.42 5.42 -2.48
N SER A 10 7.59 6.06 -2.47
CA SER A 10 8.89 5.40 -2.64
C SER A 10 9.18 4.42 -1.49
N PHE A 11 8.88 4.82 -0.25
CA PHE A 11 8.99 3.93 0.92
C PHE A 11 8.12 2.67 0.80
N ILE A 12 6.87 2.80 0.33
CA ILE A 12 5.98 1.65 0.13
C ILE A 12 6.49 0.80 -1.06
N LYS A 13 7.02 1.44 -2.10
CA LYS A 13 7.58 0.77 -3.29
C LYS A 13 8.78 -0.10 -2.96
N GLU A 14 9.75 0.44 -2.24
CA GLU A 14 10.95 -0.29 -1.82
C GLU A 14 10.64 -1.51 -0.94
N ARG A 15 9.61 -1.40 -0.10
CA ARG A 15 9.18 -2.51 0.78
C ARG A 15 8.21 -3.48 0.12
N GLY A 16 7.65 -3.13 -1.03
CA GLY A 16 6.62 -3.88 -1.76
C GLY A 16 5.25 -3.87 -1.06
N GLU A 17 5.19 -4.31 0.20
CA GLU A 17 3.98 -4.37 1.00
C GLU A 17 4.26 -4.01 2.46
N VAL A 18 3.45 -3.10 3.01
CA VAL A 18 3.66 -2.56 4.35
C VAL A 18 2.39 -2.68 5.18
N LEU A 19 2.52 -3.23 6.39
CA LEU A 19 1.47 -3.17 7.41
C LEU A 19 1.18 -1.72 7.77
N THR A 20 -0.10 -1.32 7.82
CA THR A 20 -0.43 0.05 8.26
C THR A 20 0.06 0.35 9.67
N SER A 21 0.15 -0.66 10.54
CA SER A 21 0.69 -0.54 11.91
C SER A 21 2.20 -0.31 11.96
N ASN A 22 2.91 -0.66 10.89
CA ASN A 22 4.38 -0.54 10.83
C ASN A 22 4.80 0.74 10.09
N MET A 23 3.84 1.51 9.54
CA MET A 23 4.12 2.81 8.97
C MET A 23 4.21 3.87 10.08
N PRO A 24 5.16 4.81 9.96
CA PRO A 24 5.19 5.98 10.82
C PRO A 24 3.85 6.74 10.74
N PRO A 25 3.26 7.17 11.88
CA PRO A 25 1.96 7.87 11.89
C PRO A 25 1.92 9.10 10.96
N ARG A 26 3.05 9.83 10.85
CA ARG A 26 3.18 10.97 9.95
C ARG A 26 2.98 10.59 8.47
N MET A 27 3.44 9.39 8.06
CA MET A 27 3.30 8.91 6.68
C MET A 27 1.90 8.40 6.36
N MET A 28 1.15 7.95 7.38
CA MET A 28 -0.21 7.45 7.18
C MET A 28 -1.16 8.50 6.61
N GLY A 29 -0.94 9.79 6.89
CA GLY A 29 -1.75 10.88 6.35
C GLY A 29 -1.70 11.00 4.81
N ALA A 30 -0.61 10.56 4.18
CA ALA A 30 -0.47 10.57 2.72
C ALA A 30 -1.12 9.36 2.03
N VAL A 31 -1.40 8.28 2.78
CA VAL A 31 -1.94 7.03 2.22
C VAL A 31 -3.31 7.21 1.57
N PRO A 32 -4.29 7.95 2.17
CA PRO A 32 -5.57 8.22 1.51
C PRO A 32 -5.42 8.96 0.19
N ASN A 33 -4.57 9.99 0.11
CA ASN A 33 -4.33 10.73 -1.13
C ASN A 33 -3.72 9.83 -2.21
N LEU A 34 -2.68 9.07 -1.88
CA LEU A 34 -2.05 8.13 -2.81
C LEU A 34 -3.03 7.06 -3.29
N LYS A 35 -3.95 6.61 -2.44
CA LYS A 35 -5.02 5.68 -2.80
C LYS A 35 -6.00 6.33 -3.78
N ASN A 36 -6.44 7.56 -3.51
CA ASN A 36 -7.36 8.30 -4.37
C ASN A 36 -6.74 8.59 -5.75
N MET A 37 -5.41 8.76 -5.82
CA MET A 37 -4.65 8.88 -7.06
C MET A 37 -4.45 7.53 -7.79
N GLY A 38 -4.89 6.41 -7.21
CA GLY A 38 -4.71 5.08 -7.79
C GLY A 38 -3.28 4.53 -7.71
N LEU A 39 -2.39 5.19 -6.96
CA LEU A 39 -0.97 4.83 -6.86
C LEU A 39 -0.71 3.71 -5.85
N VAL A 40 -1.57 3.57 -4.85
CA VAL A 40 -1.48 2.52 -3.83
C VAL A 40 -2.84 1.87 -3.60
N LYS A 41 -2.83 0.61 -3.15
CA LYS A 41 -4.01 -0.13 -2.75
C LYS A 41 -3.90 -0.53 -1.28
N ILE A 42 -5.01 -0.36 -0.56
CA ILE A 42 -5.17 -0.82 0.82
C ILE A 42 -6.03 -2.08 0.80
N TYR A 43 -5.60 -3.12 1.49
CA TYR A 43 -6.36 -4.38 1.59
C TYR A 43 -6.10 -5.06 2.94
N LYS A 44 -6.89 -6.09 3.23
CA LYS A 44 -6.79 -6.85 4.47
C LYS A 44 -6.36 -8.29 4.18
N LYS A 45 -5.27 -8.78 4.79
CA LYS A 45 -4.86 -10.19 4.73
C LYS A 45 -4.58 -10.76 6.12
N ARG A 46 -4.66 -12.09 6.25
CA ARG A 46 -4.17 -12.79 7.44
C ARG A 46 -2.65 -12.81 7.39
N LEU A 47 -2.00 -12.65 8.55
CA LEU A 47 -0.54 -12.79 8.66
C LEU A 47 -0.10 -14.25 8.61
N SER A 48 -0.96 -15.15 9.07
CA SER A 48 -0.70 -16.58 9.19
C SER A 48 -2.02 -17.33 8.99
N PRO A 49 -1.99 -18.57 8.43
CA PRO A 49 -3.17 -19.42 8.30
C PRO A 49 -3.89 -19.65 9.63
N TRP A 50 -3.14 -19.67 10.73
CA TRP A 50 -3.60 -19.98 12.09
C TRP A 50 -4.25 -18.79 12.81
N THR A 51 -4.19 -17.58 12.25
CA THR A 51 -4.76 -16.37 12.86
C THR A 51 -6.02 -15.95 12.12
N SER A 52 -7.15 -15.88 12.84
CA SER A 52 -8.41 -15.36 12.32
C SER A 52 -8.37 -13.85 12.05
N LYS A 53 -7.48 -13.11 12.75
CA LYS A 53 -7.37 -11.65 12.66
C LYS A 53 -6.70 -11.20 11.36
N LYS A 54 -7.47 -10.51 10.51
CA LYS A 54 -6.94 -9.82 9.32
C LYS A 54 -6.27 -8.51 9.73
N ARG A 55 -5.10 -8.21 9.17
CA ARG A 55 -4.44 -6.90 9.31
C ARG A 55 -4.54 -6.11 8.00
N LYS A 56 -4.47 -4.79 8.12
CA LYS A 56 -4.47 -3.86 6.97
C LYS A 56 -3.05 -3.71 6.43
N PHE A 57 -2.93 -3.81 5.12
CA PHE A 57 -1.69 -3.65 4.39
C PHE A 57 -1.87 -2.62 3.28
N VAL A 58 -0.78 -1.98 2.92
CA VAL A 58 -0.67 -1.03 1.83
C VAL A 58 0.41 -1.51 0.89
N ARG A 59 0.11 -1.52 -0.40
CA ARG A 59 1.04 -1.89 -1.47
C ARG A 59 0.88 -0.89 -2.61
N VAL A 60 1.96 -0.68 -3.35
CA VAL A 60 1.92 0.10 -4.59
C VAL A 60 1.07 -0.60 -5.65
N THR A 61 0.17 0.14 -6.26
CA THR A 61 -0.50 -0.29 -7.48
C THR A 61 0.47 -0.05 -8.62
N GLU A 62 1.34 -1.01 -8.88
CA GLU A 62 1.96 -1.06 -10.21
C GLU A 62 0.81 -1.17 -11.19
N ARG A 63 0.75 -0.27 -12.18
CA ARG A 63 -0.10 -0.50 -13.35
C ARG A 63 0.37 -1.83 -13.92
N LYS A 64 -0.28 -2.93 -13.51
CA LYS A 64 -0.10 -4.20 -14.20
C LYS A 64 -0.44 -3.89 -15.65
N PRO A 65 0.47 -4.09 -16.62
CA PRO A 65 0.03 -4.13 -17.99
C PRO A 65 -1.12 -5.13 -18.02
N ILE A 66 -2.25 -4.68 -18.55
CA ILE A 66 -3.48 -5.46 -18.65
C ILE A 66 -3.06 -6.74 -19.37
N LYS A 67 -2.95 -7.87 -18.65
CA LYS A 67 -2.79 -9.16 -19.28
C LYS A 67 -4.15 -9.47 -19.90
N ASN A 68 -4.33 -9.03 -21.14
CA ASN A 68 -5.32 -9.60 -22.04
C ASN A 68 -4.89 -11.05 -22.28
N SER A 69 -5.37 -11.98 -21.45
CA SER A 69 -5.34 -13.39 -21.81
C SER A 69 -6.43 -13.59 -22.89
N HIS A 70 -5.98 -13.90 -24.10
CA HIS A 70 -6.77 -14.54 -25.15
C HIS A 70 -7.28 -15.90 -24.67
#